data_AF-A0A7S1VQ72-F1
#
_entry.id   AF-A0A7S1VQ72-F1
#
_cell.length_a   1.000
_cell.length_b   1.000
_cell.length_c   1.000
_cell.angle_alpha   90.00
_cell.angle_beta   90.00
_cell.angle_gamma   90.00
#
_symmetry.space_group_name_H-M   'P 1'
#
loop_
_entity.id
_entity.type
_entity.pdbx_description
1 polymer ?
#
loop_
_entity_poly.entity_id
_entity_poly.type
_entity_poly.pdbx_seq_one_letter_code
_entity_poly.pdbx_strand_id
1 'polypeptide(L)'
;AEGVRSKDIILHICGVIGTAGGTGYTIEFGGSAISSLSMEARMSISNMAIEAGARAGVIAPDEITFDYLKGRPMCPTGEEWDKAVEYWKSLASDEGAEYDKTIVIDAHDIAPTVTWGTSPQDVAPITGNVPMIAAEGHDTARQAAGTRSLE
;
A
#
# COMPACT_ATOMS: atom_id res chain seq x y z
N ALA A 1 -14.48 -1.73 4.91
CA ALA A 1 -15.33 -1.59 6.11
C ALA A 1 -15.30 -0.16 6.65
N GLU A 2 -16.23 0.23 7.53
CA GLU A 2 -16.20 1.54 8.19
C GLU A 2 -14.89 1.70 9.00
N GLY A 3 -14.26 2.88 8.93
CA GLY A 3 -13.01 3.17 9.65
C GLY A 3 -11.71 2.75 8.94
N VAL A 4 -11.76 1.94 7.87
CA VAL A 4 -10.56 1.56 7.10
C VAL A 4 -9.98 2.76 6.36
N ARG A 5 -8.64 2.88 6.37
CA ARG A 5 -7.85 3.93 5.72
C ARG A 5 -6.71 3.33 4.90
N SER A 6 -6.00 4.18 4.14
CA SER A 6 -4.85 3.79 3.31
C SER A 6 -3.79 2.99 4.07
N LYS A 7 -3.52 3.38 5.32
CA LYS A 7 -2.55 2.68 6.18
C LYS A 7 -2.97 1.24 6.47
N ASP A 8 -4.25 0.98 6.73
CA ASP A 8 -4.75 -0.37 6.99
C ASP A 8 -4.61 -1.25 5.74
N ILE A 9 -4.88 -0.68 4.57
CA ILE A 9 -4.74 -1.38 3.28
C ILE A 9 -3.30 -1.83 3.06
N ILE A 10 -2.33 -0.92 3.15
CA ILE A 10 -0.93 -1.27 2.90
C ILE A 10 -0.35 -2.18 3.97
N LEU A 11 -0.73 -2.01 5.25
CA LEU A 11 -0.31 -2.92 6.31
C LEU A 11 -0.89 -4.33 6.13
N HIS A 12 -2.14 -4.43 5.70
CA HIS A 12 -2.75 -5.72 5.36
C HIS A 12 -2.03 -6.38 4.18
N ILE A 13 -1.74 -5.64 3.11
CA ILE A 13 -0.95 -6.12 1.97
C ILE A 13 0.41 -6.64 2.45
N CYS A 14 1.16 -5.84 3.24
CA CYS A 14 2.44 -6.25 3.81
C CYS A 14 2.32 -7.51 4.70
N GLY A 15 1.22 -7.66 5.45
CA GLY A 15 0.93 -8.85 6.24
C GLY A 15 0.70 -10.10 5.37
N VAL A 16 0.00 -9.97 4.24
CA VAL A 16 -0.27 -11.06 3.29
C VAL A 16 1.00 -11.49 2.55
N ILE A 17 1.81 -10.54 2.10
CA ILE A 17 2.96 -10.82 1.22
C ILE A 17 4.27 -10.99 1.98
N GLY A 18 4.31 -10.55 3.25
CA GLY A 18 5.50 -10.50 4.09
C GLY A 18 6.43 -9.33 3.78
N THR A 19 7.34 -9.04 4.71
CA THR A 19 8.30 -7.90 4.61
C THR A 19 9.31 -8.03 3.47
N ALA A 20 9.47 -9.22 2.90
CA ALA A 20 10.31 -9.47 1.73
C ALA A 20 9.49 -9.78 0.46
N GLY A 21 8.15 -9.69 0.51
CA GLY A 21 7.24 -10.14 -0.54
C GLY A 21 7.37 -9.40 -1.88
N GLY A 22 7.89 -8.17 -1.84
CA GLY A 22 8.19 -7.33 -3.00
C GLY A 22 9.67 -7.31 -3.40
N THR A 23 10.55 -8.07 -2.73
CA THR A 23 11.99 -8.05 -3.02
C THR A 23 12.26 -8.44 -4.47
N GLY A 24 12.92 -7.57 -5.22
CA GLY A 24 13.20 -7.77 -6.65
C GLY A 24 12.07 -7.34 -7.59
N TYR A 25 10.98 -6.80 -7.05
CA TYR A 25 9.80 -6.36 -7.82
C TYR A 25 9.53 -4.86 -7.64
N THR A 26 8.87 -4.27 -8.64
CA THR A 26 8.07 -3.06 -8.47
C THR A 26 6.62 -3.50 -8.28
N ILE A 27 5.93 -2.94 -7.28
CA ILE A 27 4.52 -3.27 -7.04
C ILE A 27 3.65 -2.23 -7.73
N GLU A 28 2.75 -2.70 -8.57
CA GLU A 28 1.63 -1.92 -9.07
C GLU A 28 0.39 -2.21 -8.21
N PHE A 29 -0.22 -1.17 -7.63
CA PHE A 29 -1.46 -1.29 -6.87
C PHE A 29 -2.64 -0.89 -7.76
N GLY A 30 -3.60 -1.80 -7.88
CA GLY A 30 -4.79 -1.61 -8.71
C GLY A 30 -6.06 -2.15 -8.04
N GLY A 31 -7.16 -2.11 -8.80
CA GLY A 31 -8.48 -2.52 -8.34
C GLY A 31 -9.30 -1.39 -7.74
N SER A 32 -10.60 -1.65 -7.58
CA SER A 32 -11.60 -0.65 -7.18
C SER A 32 -11.33 0.00 -5.82
N ALA A 33 -10.75 -0.76 -4.88
CA ALA A 33 -10.37 -0.24 -3.57
C ALA A 33 -9.31 0.87 -3.70
N ILE A 34 -8.31 0.69 -4.56
CA ILE A 34 -7.22 1.65 -4.78
C ILE A 34 -7.71 2.84 -5.61
N SER A 35 -8.47 2.60 -6.69
CA SER A 35 -8.99 3.68 -7.53
C SER A 35 -9.98 4.58 -6.80
N SER A 36 -10.65 4.10 -5.75
CA SER A 36 -11.55 4.92 -4.93
C SER A 36 -10.83 5.88 -3.95
N LEU A 37 -9.51 5.74 -3.77
CA LEU A 37 -8.75 6.51 -2.80
C LEU A 37 -8.41 7.92 -3.30
N SER A 38 -8.35 8.88 -2.36
CA SER A 38 -7.78 10.20 -2.63
C SER A 38 -6.29 10.11 -3.00
N MET A 39 -5.74 11.17 -3.60
CA MET A 39 -4.32 11.20 -3.94
C MET A 39 -3.39 11.09 -2.73
N GLU A 40 -3.73 11.69 -1.60
CA GLU A 40 -2.93 11.58 -0.36
C GLU A 40 -2.89 10.14 0.17
N ALA A 41 -4.03 9.44 0.08
CA ALA A 41 -4.14 8.04 0.43
C ALA A 41 -3.28 7.17 -0.50
N ARG A 42 -3.30 7.44 -1.81
CA ARG A 42 -2.45 6.75 -2.81
C ARG A 42 -0.96 7.00 -2.56
N MET A 43 -0.56 8.25 -2.30
CA MET A 43 0.81 8.60 -1.96
C MET A 43 1.29 7.85 -0.70
N SER A 44 0.42 7.70 0.29
CA SER A 44 0.72 6.94 1.51
C SER A 44 0.99 5.46 1.19
N ILE A 45 0.17 4.84 0.35
CA ILE A 45 0.34 3.44 -0.08
C ILE A 45 1.64 3.27 -0.88
N SER A 46 1.87 4.12 -1.88
CA SER A 46 3.09 4.09 -2.69
C SER A 46 4.35 4.29 -1.86
N ASN A 47 4.32 5.20 -0.87
CA ASN A 47 5.44 5.41 0.05
C ASN A 47 5.74 4.14 0.85
N MET A 48 4.69 3.43 1.28
CA MET A 48 4.81 2.25 2.13
C MET A 48 5.06 0.93 1.36
N ALA A 49 5.31 0.99 0.05
CA ALA A 49 5.69 -0.20 -0.73
C ALA A 49 7.07 -0.74 -0.32
N ILE A 50 7.94 0.11 0.24
CA ILE A 50 9.28 -0.29 0.70
C ILE A 50 9.23 -1.21 1.92
N GLU A 51 8.18 -1.13 2.75
CA GLU A 51 7.93 -2.00 3.90
C GLU A 51 7.61 -3.45 3.48
N ALA A 52 7.14 -3.64 2.25
CA ALA A 52 7.02 -4.94 1.61
C ALA A 52 8.33 -5.41 0.93
N GLY A 53 9.39 -4.60 0.97
CA GLY A 53 10.66 -4.86 0.30
C GLY A 53 10.67 -4.52 -1.19
N ALA A 54 9.64 -3.82 -1.70
CA ALA A 54 9.55 -3.47 -3.12
C ALA A 54 10.51 -2.35 -3.51
N ARG A 55 10.93 -2.34 -4.79
CA ARG A 55 11.77 -1.28 -5.35
C ARG A 55 11.01 0.05 -5.46
N ALA A 56 9.73 -0.03 -5.79
CA ALA A 56 8.82 1.09 -5.93
C ALA A 56 7.37 0.60 -5.80
N GLY A 57 6.47 1.52 -5.46
CA GLY A 57 5.03 1.32 -5.45
C GLY A 57 4.34 2.31 -6.38
N VAL A 58 3.70 1.81 -7.45
CA VAL A 58 3.05 2.65 -8.46
C VAL A 58 1.54 2.43 -8.47
N ILE A 59 0.80 3.51 -8.76
CA ILE A 59 -0.65 3.50 -8.96
C ILE A 59 -0.88 4.24 -10.28
N ALA A 60 -1.64 3.64 -11.19
CA ALA A 60 -1.94 4.26 -12.47
C ALA A 60 -2.64 5.61 -12.27
N PRO A 61 -2.27 6.65 -13.04
CA PRO A 61 -2.94 7.93 -12.96
C PRO A 61 -4.35 7.85 -13.57
N ASP A 62 -5.27 8.58 -12.96
CA ASP A 62 -6.67 8.66 -13.36
C ASP A 62 -7.24 10.06 -13.09
N GLU A 63 -8.55 10.23 -13.21
CA GLU A 63 -9.24 11.50 -13.00
C GLU A 63 -8.95 12.11 -11.62
N ILE A 64 -8.87 11.31 -10.56
CA ILE A 64 -8.51 11.78 -9.21
C ILE A 64 -7.09 12.37 -9.21
N THR A 65 -6.18 11.76 -9.95
CA THR A 65 -4.81 12.24 -10.12
C THR A 65 -4.77 13.57 -10.86
N PHE A 66 -5.52 13.67 -11.97
CA PHE A 66 -5.55 14.89 -12.78
C PHE A 66 -6.22 16.04 -12.04
N ASP A 67 -7.34 15.79 -11.37
CA ASP A 67 -8.05 16.79 -10.58
C ASP A 67 -7.19 17.30 -9.42
N TYR A 68 -6.42 16.41 -8.78
CA TYR A 68 -5.49 16.80 -7.73
C TYR A 68 -4.40 17.74 -8.25
N LEU A 69 -3.83 17.48 -9.43
CA LEU A 69 -2.74 18.27 -10.00
C LEU A 69 -3.21 19.60 -10.59
N LYS A 70 -4.44 19.68 -11.11
CA LYS A 70 -4.92 20.82 -11.86
C LYS A 70 -4.82 22.13 -11.07
N GLY A 71 -4.15 23.12 -11.66
CA GLY A 71 -3.97 24.45 -11.08
C GLY A 71 -2.98 24.53 -9.91
N ARG A 72 -2.27 23.44 -9.57
CA ARG A 72 -1.19 23.49 -8.57
C ARG A 72 0.05 24.19 -9.11
N PRO A 73 0.92 24.73 -8.22
CA PRO A 73 2.20 25.30 -8.63
C PRO A 73 3.01 24.30 -9.46
N MET A 74 3.67 24.81 -10.51
CA MET A 74 4.50 24.03 -11.44
C MET A 74 3.74 22.99 -12.30
N CYS A 75 2.41 22.91 -12.21
CA CYS A 75 1.64 22.11 -13.15
C CYS A 75 1.46 22.86 -14.48
N PRO A 76 1.41 22.14 -15.61
CA PRO A 76 1.12 22.74 -16.90
C PRO A 76 -0.27 23.40 -16.91
N THR A 77 -0.48 24.34 -17.82
CA THR A 77 -1.73 25.10 -17.95
C THR A 77 -2.09 25.28 -19.43
N GLY A 78 -3.37 25.57 -19.72
CA GLY A 78 -3.84 25.77 -21.09
C GLY A 78 -3.62 24.52 -21.95
N GLU A 79 -3.18 24.68 -23.20
CA GLU A 79 -2.95 23.57 -24.13
C GLU A 79 -1.91 22.55 -23.64
N GLU A 80 -0.91 23.00 -22.87
CA GLU A 80 0.10 22.09 -22.31
C GLU A 80 -0.48 21.20 -21.21
N TRP A 81 -1.55 21.65 -20.52
CA TRP A 81 -2.28 20.79 -19.59
C TRP A 81 -2.98 19.66 -20.33
N ASP A 82 -3.65 19.96 -21.44
CA ASP A 82 -4.39 18.96 -22.22
C ASP A 82 -3.42 17.90 -22.79
N LYS A 83 -2.27 18.33 -23.31
CA LYS A 83 -1.20 17.41 -23.76
C LYS A 83 -0.65 16.55 -22.63
N ALA A 84 -0.43 17.15 -21.44
CA ALA A 84 0.06 16.42 -20.29
C ALA A 84 -0.94 15.37 -19.81
N VAL A 85 -2.23 15.70 -19.73
CA VAL A 85 -3.28 14.75 -19.36
C VAL A 85 -3.39 13.61 -20.37
N GLU A 86 -3.34 13.90 -21.68
CA GLU A 86 -3.34 12.85 -22.71
C GLU A 86 -2.13 11.92 -22.58
N TYR A 87 -0.94 12.48 -22.33
CA TYR A 87 0.25 11.67 -22.04
C TYR A 87 0.10 10.85 -20.75
N TRP A 88 -0.40 11.44 -19.66
CA TRP A 88 -0.55 10.71 -18.40
C TRP A 88 -1.56 9.57 -18.49
N LYS A 89 -2.64 9.72 -19.25
CA LYS A 89 -3.59 8.63 -19.52
C LYS A 89 -2.91 7.43 -20.21
N SER A 90 -1.85 7.66 -20.98
CA SER A 90 -1.09 6.58 -21.63
C SER A 90 -0.09 5.89 -20.69
N LEU A 91 -0.01 6.26 -19.41
CA LEU A 91 0.89 5.63 -18.44
C LEU A 91 0.26 4.46 -17.69
N ALA A 92 -1.04 4.24 -17.85
CA ALA A 92 -1.70 3.06 -17.30
C ALA A 92 -1.22 1.80 -18.03
N SER A 93 -1.14 0.68 -17.30
CA SER A 93 -0.79 -0.62 -17.87
C SER A 93 -1.79 -1.05 -18.94
N ASP A 94 -1.28 -1.66 -20.01
CA ASP A 94 -2.10 -2.10 -21.14
C ASP A 94 -3.09 -3.20 -20.73
N GLU A 95 -4.20 -3.31 -21.47
CA GLU A 95 -5.14 -4.41 -21.29
C GLU A 95 -4.43 -5.75 -21.56
N GLY A 96 -4.45 -6.65 -20.57
CA GLY A 96 -3.77 -7.94 -20.64
C GLY A 96 -2.28 -7.88 -20.31
N ALA A 97 -1.78 -6.80 -19.69
CA ALA A 97 -0.44 -6.76 -19.15
C ALA A 97 -0.14 -7.98 -18.25
N GLU A 98 1.01 -8.61 -18.48
CA GLU A 98 1.46 -9.76 -17.70
C GLU A 98 2.30 -9.28 -16.51
N TYR A 99 1.98 -9.80 -15.32
CA TYR A 99 2.75 -9.54 -14.10
C TYR A 99 3.48 -10.82 -13.68
N ASP A 100 4.75 -10.70 -13.30
CA ASP A 100 5.54 -11.84 -12.78
C ASP A 100 4.85 -12.52 -11.59
N LYS A 101 4.14 -11.73 -10.78
CA LYS A 101 3.33 -12.20 -9.65
C LYS A 101 2.09 -11.33 -9.49
N THR A 102 0.93 -11.97 -9.43
CA THR A 102 -0.35 -11.32 -9.14
C THR A 102 -0.86 -11.77 -7.77
N ILE A 103 -1.29 -10.81 -6.95
CA ILE A 103 -1.87 -11.07 -5.63
C ILE A 103 -3.19 -10.33 -5.56
N VAL A 104 -4.27 -11.08 -5.35
CA VAL A 104 -5.63 -10.54 -5.27
C VAL A 104 -6.08 -10.57 -3.82
N ILE A 105 -6.50 -9.40 -3.30
CA ILE A 105 -6.97 -9.23 -1.93
C ILE A 105 -8.38 -8.65 -2.00
N ASP A 106 -9.33 -9.29 -1.31
CA ASP A 106 -10.66 -8.72 -1.14
C ASP A 106 -10.60 -7.61 -0.10
N ALA A 107 -10.97 -6.39 -0.50
CA ALA A 107 -11.00 -5.24 0.40
C ALA A 107 -12.00 -5.40 1.56
N HIS A 108 -12.96 -6.32 1.47
CA HIS A 108 -13.85 -6.67 2.57
C HIS A 108 -13.13 -7.33 3.75
N ASP A 109 -12.01 -8.00 3.50
CA ASP A 109 -11.22 -8.69 4.52
C ASP A 109 -10.30 -7.73 5.31
N ILE A 110 -10.20 -6.47 4.88
CA ILE A 110 -9.36 -5.46 5.51
C ILE A 110 -10.12 -4.84 6.69
N ALA A 111 -9.65 -5.16 7.89
CA ALA A 111 -10.08 -4.53 9.13
C ALA A 111 -9.18 -3.34 9.50
N PRO A 112 -9.68 -2.34 10.24
CA PRO A 112 -8.83 -1.31 10.84
C PRO A 112 -7.72 -1.95 11.68
N THR A 113 -6.50 -1.45 11.52
CA THR A 113 -5.28 -2.05 12.05
C THR A 113 -4.63 -1.15 13.08
N VAL A 114 -4.14 -1.76 14.16
CA VAL A 114 -3.32 -1.10 15.18
C VAL A 114 -1.93 -1.73 15.22
N THR A 115 -0.91 -0.88 15.35
CA THR A 115 0.47 -1.31 15.62
C THR A 115 0.62 -1.51 17.12
N TRP A 116 1.20 -2.64 17.54
CA TRP A 116 1.40 -2.97 18.96
C TRP A 116 2.88 -3.08 19.36
N GLY A 117 3.79 -3.05 18.38
CA GLY A 117 5.24 -3.15 18.61
C GLY A 117 6.03 -1.99 18.03
N THR A 118 7.33 -2.22 17.86
CA THR A 118 8.29 -1.22 17.37
C THR A 118 8.65 -1.39 15.89
N SER A 119 8.21 -2.49 15.28
CA SER A 119 8.37 -2.75 13.84
C SER A 119 7.06 -2.54 13.09
N PRO A 120 7.08 -2.05 11.83
CA PRO A 120 5.89 -1.97 10.97
C PRO A 120 5.15 -3.30 10.75
N GLN A 121 5.84 -4.42 10.98
CA GLN A 121 5.24 -5.76 10.91
C GLN A 121 4.47 -6.16 12.19
N ASP A 122 4.61 -5.40 13.27
CA ASP A 122 3.96 -5.66 14.56
C ASP A 122 2.56 -5.04 14.56
N VAL A 123 1.71 -5.58 13.71
CA VAL A 123 0.34 -5.10 13.47
C VAL A 123 -0.68 -6.16 13.82
N ALA A 124 -1.86 -5.72 14.26
CA ALA A 124 -3.01 -6.58 14.50
C ALA A 124 -4.31 -5.87 14.09
N PRO A 125 -5.30 -6.58 13.54
CA PRO A 125 -6.63 -5.99 13.31
C PRO A 125 -7.27 -5.66 14.65
N ILE A 126 -8.06 -4.59 14.71
CA ILE A 126 -8.76 -4.16 15.94
C ILE A 126 -9.74 -5.22 16.46
N THR A 127 -10.16 -6.14 15.60
CA THR A 127 -11.04 -7.27 15.91
C THR A 127 -10.28 -8.53 16.34
N GLY A 128 -8.95 -8.53 16.27
CA GLY A 128 -8.09 -9.67 16.57
C GLY A 128 -7.43 -9.58 17.95
N ASN A 129 -6.57 -10.57 18.22
CA ASN A 129 -5.70 -10.57 19.38
C ASN A 129 -4.28 -10.18 18.97
N VAL A 130 -3.57 -9.47 19.85
CA VAL A 130 -2.13 -9.28 19.70
C VAL A 130 -1.45 -10.66 19.74
N PRO A 131 -0.59 -11.01 18.75
CA PRO A 131 0.03 -12.33 18.71
C PRO A 131 0.83 -12.63 19.98
N MET A 132 0.66 -13.83 20.55
CA MET A 132 1.49 -14.26 21.67
C MET A 132 2.89 -14.62 21.16
N ILE A 133 3.88 -13.85 21.61
CA ILE A 133 5.25 -13.84 21.05
C ILE A 133 6.03 -15.12 21.39
N ALA A 134 5.55 -15.90 22.36
CA ALA A 134 6.08 -17.20 22.74
C ALA A 134 5.70 -18.36 21.79
N ALA A 135 5.01 -18.09 20.67
CA ALA A 135 4.64 -19.14 19.71
C ALA A 135 5.87 -19.73 18.98
N GLU A 136 5.85 -21.05 18.77
CA GLU A 136 6.90 -21.79 18.04
C GLU A 136 7.10 -21.24 16.62
N GLY A 137 8.37 -21.02 16.22
CA GLY A 137 8.73 -20.57 14.86
C GLY A 137 9.28 -19.13 14.76
N HIS A 138 9.25 -18.34 15.83
CA HIS A 138 9.92 -17.03 15.87
C HIS A 138 11.40 -17.17 16.25
N ASP A 139 12.29 -16.51 15.51
CA ASP A 139 13.69 -16.38 15.92
C ASP A 139 13.80 -15.60 17.25
N THR A 140 14.79 -15.98 18.05
CA THR A 140 15.21 -15.41 19.33
C THR A 140 15.19 -13.87 19.35
N ALA A 141 15.65 -13.22 18.26
CA ALA A 141 15.64 -11.77 18.13
C ALA A 141 14.21 -11.19 18.08
N ARG A 142 13.30 -11.85 17.35
CA ARG A 142 11.89 -11.47 17.24
C ARG A 142 11.15 -11.69 18.56
N GLN A 143 11.47 -12.78 19.26
CA GLN A 143 10.93 -13.05 20.60
C GLN A 143 11.35 -11.96 21.60
N ALA A 144 12.65 -11.62 21.66
CA ALA A 144 13.16 -10.61 22.57
C ALA A 144 12.63 -9.19 22.26
N ALA A 145 12.54 -8.81 20.98
CA ALA A 145 11.94 -7.54 20.58
C ALA A 145 10.46 -7.46 20.98
N GLY A 146 9.74 -8.54 20.74
CA GLY A 146 8.35 -8.65 21.08
C GLY A 146 8.06 -8.54 22.59
N THR A 147 8.81 -9.27 23.44
CA THR A 147 8.66 -9.18 24.89
C THR A 147 8.84 -7.75 25.38
N ARG A 148 9.86 -7.03 24.88
CA ARG A 148 10.09 -5.61 25.25
C ARG A 148 8.97 -4.66 24.83
N SER A 149 8.22 -4.99 23.78
CA SER A 149 7.08 -4.16 23.34
C SER A 149 5.80 -4.40 24.13
N LEU A 150 5.72 -5.50 24.88
CA LEU A 150 4.55 -5.88 25.69
C LEU A 150 4.72 -5.61 27.20
N GLU A 151 5.92 -5.23 27.65
CA GLU A 151 6.20 -4.73 29.01
C GLU A 151 5.86 -3.23 29.14
#